data_AF-A0A1T5ASQ3-F1
#
_entry.id   AF-A0A1T5ASQ3-F1
#
_cell.length_a   1.000
_cell.length_b   1.000
_cell.length_c   1.000
_cell.angle_alpha   90.00
_cell.angle_beta   90.00
_cell.angle_gamma   90.00
#
_symmetry.space_group_name_H-M   'P 1'
#
loop_
_entity.id
_entity.type
_entity.pdbx_description
1 polymer ?
#
loop_
_entity_poly.entity_id
_entity_poly.type
_entity_poly.pdbx_seq_one_letter_code
_entity_poly.pdbx_strand_id
1 'polypeptide(L)'
;MLTTVKRESIAQLEVRQRFKIAIKLVRSLMPFLKLGYRAKCKRQKKLKPHNIAVAQVFKEVIRGTYPDLVIDYSALVLSEGSVHNLYNSKILVTAGLIELTHDSSLNHKWNYYDDKVIWVLYCPTLEECISVEGKREDPSFTMTVPLRFEGLDCHHYLMVSRRDYSEFSKTRYLGKT
;
A
#
# COMPACT_ATOMS: atom_id res chain seq x y z
N MET A 1 17.31 48.66 -2.60
CA MET A 1 17.79 47.26 -2.66
C MET A 1 16.75 46.45 -3.42
N LEU A 2 17.05 46.04 -4.66
CA LEU A 2 16.20 45.11 -5.41
C LEU A 2 16.53 43.70 -4.96
N THR A 3 15.62 43.04 -4.23
CA THR A 3 15.72 41.62 -3.91
C THR A 3 15.49 40.82 -5.19
N THR A 4 16.55 40.28 -5.77
CA THR A 4 16.47 39.33 -6.87
C THR A 4 15.84 38.04 -6.35
N VAL A 5 14.54 37.85 -6.62
CA VAL A 5 13.84 36.59 -6.34
C VAL A 5 14.42 35.53 -7.27
N LYS A 6 15.25 34.63 -6.74
CA LYS A 6 15.79 33.48 -7.48
C LYS A 6 14.63 32.57 -7.89
N ARG A 7 14.33 32.52 -9.20
CA ARG A 7 13.32 31.60 -9.74
C ARG A 7 13.82 30.16 -9.60
N GLU A 8 12.95 29.29 -9.10
CA GLU A 8 13.21 27.86 -8.99
C GLU A 8 13.43 27.26 -10.39
N SER A 9 14.42 26.39 -10.55
CA SER A 9 14.60 25.65 -11.80
C SER A 9 13.53 24.58 -11.96
N ILE A 10 13.30 24.11 -13.20
CA ILE A 10 12.36 23.01 -13.49
C ILE A 10 12.70 21.77 -12.64
N ALA A 11 13.98 21.44 -12.49
CA ALA A 11 14.42 20.32 -11.64
C ALA A 11 14.08 20.52 -10.16
N GLN A 12 14.17 21.75 -9.64
CA GLN A 12 13.77 22.07 -8.27
C GLN A 12 12.25 21.93 -8.09
N LEU A 13 11.47 22.41 -9.06
CA LEU A 13 10.00 22.29 -9.07
C LEU A 13 9.56 20.83 -9.13
N GLU A 14 10.21 20.02 -9.96
CA GLU A 14 9.92 18.59 -10.06
C GLU A 14 10.15 17.88 -8.73
N VAL A 15 11.33 18.03 -8.13
CA VAL A 15 11.66 17.40 -6.84
C VAL A 15 10.65 17.80 -5.78
N ARG A 16 10.28 19.09 -5.72
CA ARG A 16 9.29 19.62 -4.77
C ARG A 16 7.91 19.00 -4.99
N GLN A 17 7.44 18.89 -6.23
CA GLN A 17 6.15 18.27 -6.54
C GLN A 17 6.17 16.77 -6.23
N ARG A 18 7.23 16.03 -6.58
CA ARG A 18 7.39 14.62 -6.24
C ARG A 18 7.33 14.40 -4.72
N PHE A 19 8.04 15.21 -3.93
CA PHE A 19 7.98 15.13 -2.47
C PHE A 19 6.59 15.42 -1.92
N LYS A 20 5.90 16.44 -2.45
CA LYS A 20 4.53 16.76 -2.05
C LYS A 20 3.58 15.57 -2.28
N ILE A 21 3.67 14.95 -3.46
CA ILE A 21 2.90 13.75 -3.82
C ILE A 21 3.24 12.60 -2.87
N ALA A 22 4.54 12.32 -2.68
CA ALA A 22 4.98 11.20 -1.86
C ALA A 22 4.54 11.32 -0.40
N ILE A 23 4.74 12.48 0.23
CA ILE A 23 4.35 12.73 1.63
C ILE A 23 2.83 12.58 1.79
N LYS A 24 2.06 13.10 0.83
CA LYS A 24 0.59 13.04 0.86
C LYS A 24 0.09 11.59 0.80
N LEU A 25 0.56 10.81 -0.18
CA LEU A 25 0.20 9.40 -0.33
C LEU A 25 0.64 8.56 0.87
N VAL A 26 1.86 8.77 1.35
CA VAL A 26 2.39 8.05 2.52
C VAL A 26 1.56 8.34 3.76
N ARG A 27 1.14 9.60 3.97
CA ARG A 27 0.31 9.99 5.12
C ARG A 27 -1.00 9.20 5.16
N SER A 28 -1.69 9.07 4.03
CA SER A 28 -2.97 8.34 3.95
C SER A 28 -2.84 6.84 4.23
N LEU A 29 -1.64 6.27 4.12
CA LEU A 29 -1.40 4.82 4.28
C LEU A 29 -0.54 4.47 5.50
N MET A 30 -0.25 5.45 6.36
CA MET A 30 0.66 5.26 7.50
C MET A 30 0.30 4.10 8.45
N PRO A 31 -0.97 3.80 8.74
CA PRO A 31 -1.29 2.64 9.60
C PRO A 31 -0.69 1.34 9.06
N PHE A 32 -0.82 1.09 7.75
CA PHE A 32 -0.31 -0.13 7.11
C PHE A 32 1.20 -0.07 6.90
N LEU A 33 1.76 1.07 6.53
CA LEU A 33 3.22 1.23 6.34
C LEU A 33 3.98 1.02 7.65
N LYS A 34 3.43 1.47 8.79
CA LYS A 34 4.02 1.22 10.12
C LYS A 34 4.10 -0.28 10.43
N LEU A 35 3.03 -1.02 10.10
CA LEU A 35 2.97 -2.47 10.28
C LEU A 35 3.92 -3.18 9.31
N GLY A 36 3.77 -2.93 8.01
CA GLY A 36 4.50 -3.62 6.94
C GLY A 36 6.01 -3.42 6.95
N TYR A 37 6.51 -2.30 7.50
CA TYR A 37 7.95 -2.06 7.67
C TYR A 37 8.49 -2.29 9.08
N ARG A 38 7.66 -2.76 10.03
CA ARG A 38 8.05 -2.96 11.43
C ARG A 38 9.28 -3.86 11.57
N ALA A 39 9.28 -5.00 10.89
CA ALA A 39 10.39 -5.96 10.91
C ALA A 39 11.71 -5.34 10.40
N LYS A 40 11.63 -4.63 9.27
CA LYS A 40 12.77 -3.94 8.65
C LYS A 40 13.35 -2.87 9.58
N CYS A 41 12.51 -2.05 10.19
CA CYS A 41 12.92 -1.03 11.15
C CYS A 41 13.49 -1.61 12.46
N LYS A 42 13.01 -2.78 12.92
CA LYS A 42 13.58 -3.48 14.08
C LYS A 42 15.01 -3.94 13.80
N ARG A 43 15.27 -4.47 12.59
CA ARG A 43 16.62 -4.87 12.14
C ARG A 43 17.53 -3.67 11.88
N GLN A 44 16.99 -2.61 11.30
CA GLN A 44 17.73 -1.40 10.91
C GLN A 44 17.22 -0.19 11.70
N LYS A 45 17.66 -0.05 12.96
CA LYS A 45 17.12 0.91 13.94
C LYS A 45 17.09 2.38 13.49
N LYS A 46 17.94 2.77 12.53
CA LYS A 46 18.00 4.13 11.96
C LYS A 46 16.88 4.40 10.94
N LEU A 47 16.27 3.37 10.37
CA LEU A 47 15.17 3.53 9.42
C LEU A 47 13.83 3.73 10.12
N LYS A 48 13.00 4.60 9.56
CA LYS A 48 11.62 4.84 10.00
C LYS A 48 10.65 4.47 8.87
N PRO A 49 9.49 3.86 9.17
CA PRO A 49 8.54 3.43 8.14
C PRO A 49 8.17 4.54 7.15
N HIS A 50 7.93 5.75 7.66
CA HIS A 50 7.64 6.93 6.84
C HIS A 50 8.76 7.23 5.83
N ASN A 51 10.03 7.20 6.25
CA ASN A 51 11.16 7.53 5.38
C ASN A 51 11.40 6.46 4.33
N ILE A 52 11.18 5.18 4.68
CA ILE A 52 11.24 4.06 3.74
C ILE A 52 10.15 4.27 2.67
N ALA A 53 8.92 4.51 3.09
CA ALA A 53 7.77 4.68 2.20
C ALA A 53 7.90 5.90 1.29
N VAL A 54 8.32 7.06 1.83
CA VAL A 54 8.54 8.27 1.01
C VAL A 54 9.62 8.01 -0.04
N ALA A 55 10.72 7.36 0.33
CA ALA A 55 11.78 7.05 -0.62
C ALA A 55 11.32 6.07 -1.71
N GLN A 56 10.52 5.06 -1.35
CA GLN A 56 9.93 4.10 -2.29
C GLN A 56 8.97 4.80 -3.26
N VAL A 57 8.01 5.57 -2.73
CA VAL A 57 7.05 6.30 -3.56
C VAL A 57 7.75 7.28 -4.49
N PHE A 58 8.71 8.04 -3.96
CA PHE A 58 9.47 9.02 -4.74
C PHE A 58 10.22 8.38 -5.90
N LYS A 59 10.77 7.17 -5.74
CA LYS A 59 11.61 6.52 -6.76
C LYS A 59 10.84 5.63 -7.73
N GLU A 60 9.83 4.91 -7.24
CA GLU A 60 9.24 3.78 -7.97
C GLU A 60 7.78 4.01 -8.35
N VAL A 61 7.05 4.81 -7.57
CA VAL A 61 5.60 5.00 -7.74
C VAL A 61 5.27 6.23 -8.57
N ILE A 62 6.02 7.32 -8.40
CA ILE A 62 5.79 8.54 -9.16
C ILE A 62 6.43 8.42 -10.55
N ARG A 63 5.62 8.53 -11.60
CA ARG A 63 5.99 8.48 -13.01
C ARG A 63 5.77 9.83 -13.69
N GLY A 64 6.23 9.94 -14.93
CA GLY A 64 6.17 11.17 -15.73
C GLY A 64 7.29 12.15 -15.39
N THR A 65 7.18 13.35 -15.95
CA THR A 65 8.11 14.48 -15.78
C THR A 65 7.33 15.73 -15.42
N TYR A 66 7.94 16.67 -14.71
CA TYR A 66 7.25 17.91 -14.36
C TYR A 66 6.71 18.65 -15.60
N PRO A 67 5.47 19.19 -15.56
CA PRO A 67 4.52 19.21 -14.43
C PRO A 67 3.61 17.97 -14.32
N ASP A 68 3.62 17.09 -15.33
CA ASP A 68 2.70 15.97 -15.52
C ASP A 68 3.13 14.70 -14.77
N LEU A 69 3.31 14.85 -13.45
CA LEU A 69 3.64 13.73 -12.57
C LEU A 69 2.38 12.94 -12.20
N VAL A 70 2.43 11.61 -12.34
CA VAL A 70 1.33 10.69 -12.05
C VAL A 70 1.75 9.60 -11.07
N ILE A 71 0.78 9.00 -10.38
CA ILE A 71 0.99 7.93 -9.40
C ILE A 71 0.68 6.59 -10.07
N ASP A 72 1.67 5.70 -10.15
CA ASP A 72 1.47 4.31 -10.52
C ASP A 72 1.17 3.48 -9.25
N TYR A 73 -0.11 3.39 -8.93
CA TYR A 73 -0.59 2.66 -7.75
C TYR A 73 -0.24 1.16 -7.76
N SER A 74 0.05 0.58 -8.92
CA SER A 74 0.46 -0.83 -9.01
C SER A 74 1.86 -1.09 -8.46
N ALA A 75 2.71 -0.06 -8.45
CA ALA A 75 4.07 -0.10 -7.92
C ALA A 75 4.14 0.20 -6.41
N LEU A 76 3.02 0.51 -5.76
CA LEU A 76 2.99 0.87 -4.35
C LEU A 76 3.22 -0.36 -3.46
N VAL A 77 4.17 -0.23 -2.53
CA VAL A 77 4.51 -1.29 -1.56
C VAL A 77 4.16 -0.82 -0.15
N LEU A 78 3.25 -1.54 0.50
CA LEU A 78 2.82 -1.28 1.87
C LEU A 78 3.61 -2.09 2.91
N SER A 79 4.17 -3.23 2.49
CA SER A 79 4.89 -4.19 3.33
C SER A 79 5.99 -4.93 2.58
N GLU A 80 7.03 -5.30 3.31
CA GLU A 80 8.14 -6.13 2.82
C GLU A 80 8.52 -7.18 3.86
N GLY A 81 8.82 -8.40 3.40
CA GLY A 81 9.36 -9.46 4.24
C GLY A 81 9.28 -10.81 3.55
N SER A 82 9.56 -11.88 4.30
CA SER A 82 9.70 -13.24 3.76
C SER A 82 8.46 -14.13 3.92
N VAL A 83 7.38 -13.63 4.56
CA VAL A 83 6.14 -14.41 4.66
C VAL A 83 5.57 -14.62 3.26
N HIS A 84 5.17 -15.85 2.95
CA HIS A 84 4.57 -16.14 1.66
C HIS A 84 3.17 -15.54 1.59
N ASN A 85 2.87 -14.87 0.48
CA ASN A 85 1.54 -14.37 0.20
C ASN A 85 0.59 -15.53 -0.16
N LEU A 86 -0.71 -15.25 -0.30
CA LEU A 86 -1.70 -16.22 -0.75
C LEU A 86 -1.47 -16.61 -2.22
N TYR A 87 -2.16 -17.63 -2.72
CA TYR A 87 -2.13 -17.97 -4.14
C TYR A 87 -3.44 -17.58 -4.83
N ASN A 88 -3.37 -17.33 -6.14
CA ASN A 88 -4.53 -17.13 -7.03
C ASN A 88 -5.60 -16.15 -6.49
N SER A 89 -5.18 -15.11 -5.79
CA SER A 89 -6.07 -14.10 -5.20
C SER A 89 -6.82 -13.33 -6.28
N LYS A 90 -8.16 -13.29 -6.17
CA LYS A 90 -9.06 -12.62 -7.12
C LYS A 90 -10.11 -11.81 -6.38
N ILE A 91 -10.51 -10.70 -6.98
CA ILE A 91 -11.52 -9.81 -6.43
C ILE A 91 -12.76 -9.86 -7.31
N LEU A 92 -13.93 -10.00 -6.68
CA LEU A 92 -15.24 -9.87 -7.29
C LEU A 92 -15.96 -8.66 -6.66
N VAL A 93 -16.23 -7.66 -7.48
CA VAL A 93 -16.93 -6.43 -7.05
C VAL A 93 -18.43 -6.61 -7.29
N THR A 94 -19.21 -6.48 -6.21
CA THR A 94 -20.68 -6.43 -6.24
C THR A 94 -21.13 -5.10 -5.63
N ALA A 95 -22.37 -4.67 -5.88
CA ALA A 95 -22.91 -3.43 -5.33
C ALA A 95 -22.78 -3.38 -3.80
N GLY A 96 -21.93 -2.48 -3.28
CA GLY A 96 -21.69 -2.28 -1.85
C GLY A 96 -20.85 -3.35 -1.14
N LEU A 97 -20.46 -4.43 -1.82
CA LEU A 97 -19.71 -5.55 -1.24
C LEU A 97 -18.65 -6.05 -2.22
N ILE A 98 -17.42 -6.18 -1.73
CA ILE A 98 -16.34 -6.77 -2.51
C ILE A 98 -15.92 -8.07 -1.85
N GLU A 99 -15.81 -9.13 -2.63
CA GLU A 99 -15.31 -10.43 -2.19
C GLU A 99 -13.90 -10.68 -2.73
N LEU A 100 -13.01 -11.15 -1.86
CA LEU A 100 -11.68 -11.64 -2.19
C LEU A 100 -11.66 -13.15 -1.98
N THR A 101 -11.37 -13.90 -3.04
CA THR A 101 -11.14 -15.35 -3.00
C THR A 101 -9.68 -15.64 -3.23
N HIS A 102 -9.14 -16.70 -2.63
CA HIS A 102 -7.76 -17.14 -2.81
C HIS A 102 -7.61 -18.62 -2.54
N ASP A 103 -6.51 -19.19 -3.02
CA ASP A 103 -6.08 -20.51 -2.60
C ASP A 103 -5.20 -20.39 -1.36
N SER A 104 -5.44 -21.27 -0.39
CA SER A 104 -4.57 -21.35 0.79
C SER A 104 -3.15 -21.72 0.35
N SER A 105 -2.15 -21.01 0.86
CA SER A 105 -0.73 -21.31 0.60
C SER A 105 -0.12 -22.17 1.72
N LEU A 106 -0.93 -22.99 2.38
CA LEU A 106 -0.54 -23.80 3.55
C LEU A 106 0.40 -24.96 3.20
N ASN A 107 0.51 -25.30 1.92
CA ASN A 107 1.51 -26.23 1.40
C ASN A 107 2.95 -25.71 1.52
N HIS A 108 3.16 -24.41 1.73
CA HIS A 108 4.50 -23.86 1.91
C HIS A 108 4.98 -24.00 3.36
N LYS A 109 6.21 -24.50 3.55
CA LYS A 109 6.84 -24.62 4.87
C LYS A 109 6.84 -23.26 5.58
N TRP A 110 6.52 -23.26 6.87
CA TRP A 110 6.41 -22.04 7.69
C TRP A 110 5.23 -21.12 7.38
N ASN A 111 4.22 -21.54 6.61
CA ASN A 111 2.93 -20.86 6.62
C ASN A 111 2.03 -21.49 7.68
N TYR A 112 1.31 -20.65 8.41
CA TYR A 112 0.40 -21.08 9.46
C TYR A 112 -1.03 -20.68 9.11
N TYR A 113 -1.98 -21.50 9.54
CA TYR A 113 -3.41 -21.30 9.30
C TYR A 113 -3.91 -19.97 9.89
N ASP A 114 -3.32 -19.55 11.01
CA ASP A 114 -3.62 -18.31 11.74
C ASP A 114 -2.70 -17.13 11.38
N ASP A 115 -1.89 -17.23 10.31
CA ASP A 115 -1.25 -16.05 9.73
C ASP A 115 -2.35 -15.06 9.31
N LYS A 116 -2.16 -13.78 9.62
CA LYS A 116 -3.16 -12.73 9.36
C LYS A 116 -3.10 -12.30 7.91
N VAL A 117 -4.25 -12.27 7.25
CA VAL A 117 -4.41 -11.68 5.92
C VAL A 117 -4.99 -10.29 6.09
N ILE A 118 -4.31 -9.28 5.56
CA ILE A 118 -4.74 -7.89 5.61
C ILE A 118 -5.01 -7.44 4.18
N TRP A 119 -6.27 -7.16 3.90
CA TRP A 119 -6.72 -6.62 2.63
C TRP A 119 -7.07 -5.15 2.78
N VAL A 120 -6.42 -4.30 2.00
CA VAL A 120 -6.56 -2.83 2.04
C VAL A 120 -7.18 -2.35 0.75
N LEU A 121 -8.21 -1.51 0.87
CA LEU A 121 -8.76 -0.69 -0.21
C LEU A 121 -8.31 0.75 0.00
N TYR A 122 -7.67 1.34 -1.00
CA TYR A 122 -7.25 2.75 -0.98
C TYR A 122 -7.98 3.54 -2.06
N CYS A 123 -8.63 4.64 -1.70
CA CYS A 123 -9.26 5.56 -2.63
C CYS A 123 -8.42 6.83 -2.77
N PRO A 124 -7.75 7.06 -3.92
CA PRO A 124 -7.01 8.28 -4.19
C PRO A 124 -7.82 9.57 -4.06
N THR A 125 -9.07 9.56 -4.53
CA THR A 125 -9.95 10.73 -4.54
C THR A 125 -10.29 11.19 -3.13
N LEU A 126 -10.53 10.24 -2.22
CA LEU A 126 -10.81 10.54 -0.82
C LEU A 126 -9.55 10.69 0.02
N GLU A 127 -8.41 10.18 -0.47
CA GLU A 127 -7.17 10.02 0.30
C GLU A 127 -7.37 9.14 1.54
N GLU A 128 -8.29 8.20 1.46
CA GLU A 128 -8.69 7.31 2.54
C GLU A 128 -8.43 5.85 2.20
N CYS A 129 -8.29 5.04 3.24
CA CYS A 129 -8.21 3.59 3.12
C CYS A 129 -9.11 2.91 4.14
N ILE A 130 -9.68 1.78 3.74
CA ILE A 130 -10.34 0.83 4.62
C ILE A 130 -9.65 -0.52 4.51
N SER A 131 -9.80 -1.38 5.50
CA SER A 131 -9.22 -2.72 5.47
C SER A 131 -10.06 -3.73 6.21
N VAL A 132 -9.98 -4.97 5.74
CA VAL A 132 -10.47 -6.15 6.44
C VAL A 132 -9.29 -7.03 6.79
N GLU A 133 -9.37 -7.67 7.96
CA GLU A 133 -8.41 -8.68 8.40
C GLU A 133 -9.13 -10.02 8.58
N GLY A 134 -8.46 -11.09 8.18
CA GLY A 134 -8.83 -12.45 8.54
C GLY A 134 -7.60 -13.33 8.63
N LYS A 135 -7.78 -14.64 8.49
CA LYS A 135 -6.73 -15.64 8.59
C LYS A 135 -6.42 -16.27 7.24
N ARG A 136 -5.21 -16.81 7.10
CA ARG A 136 -4.76 -17.52 5.89
C ARG A 136 -5.67 -18.70 5.53
N GLU A 137 -6.22 -19.38 6.53
CA GLU A 137 -7.14 -20.52 6.35
C GLU A 137 -8.53 -20.13 5.86
N ASP A 138 -8.93 -18.87 6.02
CA ASP A 138 -10.26 -18.42 5.60
C ASP A 138 -10.37 -18.59 4.07
N PRO A 139 -11.46 -19.14 3.54
CA PRO A 139 -11.58 -19.41 2.10
C PRO A 139 -11.86 -18.15 1.28
N SER A 140 -12.44 -17.12 1.90
CA SER A 140 -12.70 -15.83 1.29
C SER A 140 -12.78 -14.72 2.34
N PHE A 141 -12.66 -13.48 1.88
CA PHE A 141 -12.84 -12.28 2.68
C PHE A 141 -13.85 -11.36 2.02
N THR A 142 -14.70 -10.73 2.83
CA THR A 142 -15.68 -9.77 2.34
C THR A 142 -15.44 -8.40 2.94
N MET A 143 -15.55 -7.36 2.12
CA MET A 143 -15.42 -5.96 2.53
C MET A 143 -16.65 -5.19 2.11
N THR A 144 -17.39 -4.67 3.09
CA THR A 144 -18.45 -3.71 2.85
C THR A 144 -17.84 -2.37 2.47
N VAL A 145 -18.23 -1.85 1.31
CA VAL A 145 -17.73 -0.57 0.79
C VAL A 145 -18.69 0.54 1.23
N PRO A 146 -18.22 1.54 2.01
CA PRO A 146 -19.07 2.66 2.40
C PRO A 146 -19.56 3.44 1.18
N LEU A 147 -20.79 3.97 1.24
CA LEU A 147 -21.42 4.71 0.13
C LEU A 147 -20.54 5.82 -0.46
N ARG A 148 -19.72 6.49 0.37
CA ARG A 148 -18.81 7.56 -0.09
C ARG A 148 -17.71 7.08 -1.06
N PHE A 149 -17.43 5.78 -1.12
CA PHE A 149 -16.48 5.17 -2.06
C PHE A 149 -17.15 4.73 -3.37
N GLU A 150 -18.48 4.78 -3.45
CA GLU A 150 -19.23 4.31 -4.62
C GLU A 150 -18.86 5.12 -5.87
N GLY A 151 -18.58 4.41 -6.97
CA GLY A 151 -18.18 5.02 -8.24
C GLY A 151 -16.78 5.63 -8.27
N LEU A 152 -16.01 5.54 -7.18
CA LEU A 152 -14.63 6.03 -7.14
C LEU A 152 -13.64 4.92 -7.47
N ASP A 153 -12.61 5.27 -8.26
CA ASP A 153 -11.46 4.40 -8.49
C ASP A 153 -10.77 4.08 -7.16
N CYS A 154 -10.76 2.80 -6.79
CA CYS A 154 -10.13 2.33 -5.56
C CYS A 154 -9.15 1.19 -5.85
N HIS A 155 -8.01 1.20 -5.18
CA HIS A 155 -6.90 0.27 -5.40
C HIS A 155 -6.82 -0.76 -4.28
N HIS A 156 -6.66 -2.03 -4.65
CA HIS A 156 -6.62 -3.14 -3.72
C HIS A 156 -5.21 -3.67 -3.48
N TYR A 157 -4.85 -3.81 -2.20
CA TYR A 157 -3.57 -4.33 -1.76
C TYR A 157 -3.76 -5.48 -0.77
N LEU A 158 -2.97 -6.53 -0.92
CA LEU A 158 -2.98 -7.71 -0.08
C LEU A 158 -1.63 -7.93 0.57
N MET A 159 -1.66 -8.13 1.88
CA MET A 159 -0.50 -8.44 2.70
C MET A 159 -0.83 -9.63 3.59
N VAL A 160 0.15 -10.48 3.85
CA VAL A 160 0.02 -11.53 4.86
C VAL A 160 1.06 -11.30 5.93
N SER A 161 0.70 -11.46 7.19
CA SER A 161 1.63 -11.34 8.32
C SER A 161 1.58 -12.56 9.21
N ARG A 162 2.63 -12.72 10.01
CA ARG A 162 2.55 -13.59 11.18
C ARG A 162 1.44 -13.12 12.12
N ARG A 163 0.95 -14.03 12.96
CA ARG A 163 -0.10 -13.76 13.97
C ARG A 163 0.23 -12.58 14.90
N ASP A 164 1.50 -12.29 15.12
CA ASP A 164 2.01 -11.23 16.01
C ASP A 164 2.53 -9.99 15.27
N TYR A 165 2.34 -9.93 13.94
CA TYR A 165 2.90 -8.92 13.04
C TYR A 165 4.44 -8.78 13.15
N SER A 166 5.14 -9.86 13.51
CA SER A 166 6.61 -9.87 13.55
C SER A 166 7.25 -9.80 12.17
N GLU A 167 6.57 -10.36 11.17
CA GLU A 167 7.00 -10.38 9.78
C GLU A 167 5.78 -10.34 8.83
N PHE A 168 6.02 -9.82 7.64
CA PHE A 168 5.01 -9.63 6.58
C PHE A 168 5.47 -10.24 5.27
N SER A 169 4.55 -10.41 4.34
CA SER A 169 4.83 -10.67 2.94
C SER A 169 5.19 -9.37 2.23
N LYS A 170 5.78 -9.48 1.04
CA LYS A 170 5.72 -8.38 0.09
C LYS A 170 4.26 -8.09 -0.27
N THR A 171 3.90 -6.81 -0.39
CA THR A 171 2.58 -6.38 -0.86
C THR A 171 2.28 -6.97 -2.24
N ARG A 172 1.05 -7.45 -2.42
CA ARG A 172 0.51 -7.81 -3.72
C ARG A 172 -0.58 -6.80 -4.10
N TYR A 173 -0.44 -6.18 -5.25
CA TYR A 173 -1.50 -5.38 -5.86
C TYR A 173 -2.50 -6.32 -6.56
N LEU A 174 -3.80 -6.12 -6.32
CA LEU A 174 -4.87 -6.96 -6.86
C LEU A 174 -5.69 -6.29 -7.97
N GLY A 175 -5.38 -5.03 -8.31
CA GLY A 175 -6.12 -4.26 -9.30
C GLY A 175 -6.89 -3.10 -8.68
N LYS A 176 -7.75 -2.49 -9.50
CA LYS A 176 -8.66 -1.42 -9.08
C LYS A 176 -10.11 -1.81 -9.36
N THR A 177 -11.04 -1.21 -8.62
CA THR A 177 -12.48 -1.23 -8.93
C THR A 177 -12.80 -0.41 -10.16
#